data_AF-A0A353PUH5-F1
#
_entry.id   AF-A0A353PUH5-F1
#
_cell.length_a   1.000
_cell.length_b   1.000
_cell.length_c   1.000
_cell.angle_alpha   90.00
_cell.angle_beta   90.00
_cell.angle_gamma   90.00
#
_symmetry.space_group_name_H-M   'P 1'
#
loop_
_entity.id
_entity.type
_entity.pdbx_description
1 polymer ?
#
loop_
_entity_poly.entity_id
_entity_poly.type
_entity_poly.pdbx_seq_one_letter_code
_entity_poly.pdbx_strand_id
1 'polypeptide(L)'
;MVEPKTRKYGYFIAFILPCVVLYTFFFIYPFFKGISISMTNWDGLTPKSPISLDKTEFETNILNKIKKQSDKDFLLSVYTLDENAHTYSRLNIG
;
A
#
# COMPACT_ATOMS: atom_id res chain seq x y z
N MET A 1 16.30 -56.13 -9.72
CA MET A 1 16.24 -55.52 -8.37
C MET A 1 15.18 -54.43 -8.43
N VAL A 2 14.04 -54.59 -7.75
CA VAL A 2 12.94 -53.62 -7.78
C VAL A 2 13.16 -52.63 -6.65
N GLU A 3 13.40 -51.36 -6.96
CA GLU A 3 13.58 -50.33 -5.92
C GLU A 3 12.31 -50.17 -5.07
N PRO A 4 12.44 -50.01 -3.74
CA PRO A 4 11.30 -49.80 -2.87
C PRO A 4 10.62 -48.47 -3.21
N LYS A 5 9.30 -48.50 -3.41
CA LYS A 5 8.49 -47.34 -3.84
C LYS A 5 8.67 -46.12 -2.92
N THR A 6 8.91 -46.32 -1.63
CA THR A 6 9.14 -45.27 -0.62
C THR A 6 10.36 -44.40 -0.92
N ARG A 7 11.45 -44.98 -1.43
CA ARG A 7 12.65 -44.22 -1.82
C ARG A 7 12.37 -43.31 -3.02
N LYS A 8 11.54 -43.77 -3.96
CA LYS A 8 11.17 -42.97 -5.15
C LYS A 8 10.38 -41.72 -4.78
N TYR A 9 9.42 -41.85 -3.85
CA TYR A 9 8.68 -40.68 -3.34
C TYR A 9 9.59 -39.70 -2.60
N GLY A 10 10.54 -40.19 -1.80
CA GLY A 10 11.51 -39.34 -1.10
C GLY A 10 12.33 -38.47 -2.05
N TYR A 11 12.89 -39.07 -3.10
CA TYR A 11 13.65 -38.32 -4.12
C TYR A 11 12.77 -37.34 -4.90
N PHE A 12 11.56 -37.75 -5.26
CA PHE A 12 10.60 -36.88 -5.96
C PHE A 12 10.23 -35.65 -5.12
N ILE A 13 9.94 -35.85 -3.82
CA ILE A 13 9.62 -34.75 -2.91
C ILE A 13 10.84 -33.84 -2.73
N ALA A 14 12.03 -34.40 -2.48
CA ALA A 14 13.25 -33.60 -2.34
C ALA A 14 13.55 -32.74 -3.58
N PHE A 15 13.21 -33.23 -4.77
CA PHE A 15 13.36 -32.50 -6.02
C PHE A 15 12.31 -31.39 -6.21
N ILE A 16 11.04 -31.64 -5.88
CA ILE A 16 9.94 -30.69 -6.11
C ILE A 16 9.81 -29.65 -5.00
N LEU A 17 10.13 -30.02 -3.76
CA LEU A 17 9.98 -29.17 -2.59
C LEU A 17 10.60 -27.77 -2.74
N PRO A 18 11.85 -27.59 -3.24
CA PRO A 18 12.40 -26.25 -3.44
C PRO A 18 11.59 -25.41 -4.43
N CYS A 19 11.07 -26.02 -5.50
CA CYS A 19 10.23 -25.32 -6.48
C CYS A 19 8.90 -24.86 -5.85
N VAL A 20 8.27 -25.73 -5.05
CA VAL A 20 7.02 -25.40 -4.35
C VAL A 20 7.24 -24.29 -3.34
N VAL A 21 8.36 -24.34 -2.59
CA VAL A 21 8.73 -23.29 -1.64
C VAL A 21 8.89 -21.96 -2.38
N LEU A 22 9.71 -21.90 -3.42
CA LEU A 22 9.95 -20.66 -4.18
C LEU A 22 8.64 -20.13 -4.79
N TYR A 23 7.85 -20.98 -5.43
CA TYR A 23 6.57 -20.57 -6.01
C TYR A 23 5.60 -20.03 -4.95
N THR A 24 5.57 -20.65 -3.76
CA THR A 24 4.72 -20.18 -2.67
C THR A 24 5.14 -18.79 -2.18
N PHE A 25 6.44 -18.57 -1.96
CA PHE A 25 6.95 -17.29 -1.45
C PHE A 25 6.88 -16.17 -2.47
N PHE A 26 7.22 -16.43 -3.72
CA PHE A 26 7.33 -15.39 -4.74
C PHE A 26 6.06 -15.18 -5.56
N PHE A 27 5.12 -16.12 -5.57
CA PHE A 27 3.89 -16.01 -6.33
C PHE A 27 2.64 -16.07 -5.44
N ILE A 28 2.45 -17.18 -4.72
CA ILE A 28 1.21 -17.41 -3.96
C ILE A 28 1.04 -16.37 -2.85
N TYR A 29 2.09 -16.12 -2.06
CA TYR A 29 2.06 -15.14 -0.98
C TYR A 29 1.73 -13.71 -1.46
N PRO A 30 2.48 -13.11 -2.43
CA PRO A 30 2.17 -11.77 -2.90
C PRO A 30 0.82 -11.68 -3.62
N PHE A 31 0.36 -12.74 -4.29
CA PHE A 31 -0.97 -12.79 -4.90
C PHE A 31 -2.08 -12.58 -3.86
N PHE A 32 -2.07 -13.33 -2.76
CA PHE A 32 -3.07 -13.15 -1.70
C PHE A 32 -2.91 -11.83 -0.94
N LYS A 33 -1.68 -11.33 -0.78
CA LYS A 33 -1.47 -9.97 -0.26
C LYS A 33 -2.10 -8.91 -1.16
N GLY A 34 -1.97 -9.05 -2.48
CA GLY A 34 -2.63 -8.17 -3.45
C GLY A 34 -4.15 -8.21 -3.32
N ILE A 35 -4.75 -9.39 -3.18
CA ILE A 35 -6.19 -9.53 -2.91
C ILE A 35 -6.58 -8.81 -1.61
N SER A 36 -5.85 -9.03 -0.53
CA SER A 36 -6.14 -8.37 0.75
C SER A 36 -6.03 -6.84 0.65
N ILE A 37 -5.06 -6.32 -0.10
CA ILE A 37 -4.90 -4.88 -0.35
C ILE A 37 -6.05 -4.35 -1.22
N SER A 38 -6.51 -5.12 -2.21
CA SER A 38 -7.64 -4.74 -3.08
C SER A 38 -8.95 -4.55 -2.30
N MET A 39 -9.09 -5.20 -1.14
CA MET A 39 -10.23 -5.02 -0.23
C MET A 39 -10.08 -3.81 0.70
N THR A 40 -8.98 -3.08 0.62
CA THR A 40 -8.74 -1.84 1.38
C THR A 40 -8.74 -0.64 0.43
N ASN A 41 -8.93 0.59 0.94
CA ASN A 41 -8.90 1.84 0.15
C ASN A 41 -7.46 2.20 -0.28
N TRP A 42 -6.79 1.29 -0.99
CA TRP A 42 -5.45 1.47 -1.51
C TRP A 42 -5.52 2.21 -2.85
N ASP A 43 -5.04 3.46 -2.91
CA ASP A 43 -5.01 4.24 -4.17
C ASP A 43 -3.71 4.06 -5.00
N GLY A 44 -2.72 3.32 -4.47
CA GLY A 44 -1.45 3.03 -5.15
C GLY A 44 -0.53 4.24 -5.40
N LEU A 45 -0.99 5.45 -5.11
CA LEU A 45 -0.39 6.74 -5.43
C LEU A 45 -0.10 7.58 -4.19
N THR A 46 -0.62 7.21 -3.01
CA THR A 46 -0.40 7.89 -1.74
C THR A 46 0.71 7.23 -0.92
N PRO A 47 1.96 7.72 -1.01
CA PRO A 47 3.01 7.30 -0.10
C PRO A 47 2.75 7.87 1.29
N LYS A 48 1.98 7.16 2.14
CA LYS A 48 1.77 7.45 3.58
C LYS A 48 1.51 8.92 3.96
N SER A 49 1.12 9.78 3.02
CA SER A 49 0.69 11.13 3.36
C SER A 49 -0.63 10.94 4.09
N PRO A 50 -0.74 11.43 5.33
CA PRO A 50 -2.00 11.37 6.06
C PRO A 50 -3.11 11.96 5.16
N ILE A 51 -4.21 11.23 5.02
CA ILE A 51 -5.40 11.72 4.29
C ILE A 51 -5.94 13.00 4.94
N SER A 52 -5.63 13.16 6.23
CA SER A 52 -6.06 14.23 7.12
C SER A 52 -4.87 14.73 7.94
N LEU A 53 -4.63 16.04 7.96
CA LEU A 53 -3.56 16.71 8.72
C LEU A 53 -4.13 17.78 9.63
N ASP A 54 -3.59 17.95 10.84
CA ASP A 54 -4.02 19.02 11.75
C ASP A 54 -3.88 20.40 11.08
N LYS A 55 -4.83 21.29 11.37
CA LYS A 55 -4.87 22.65 10.80
C LYS A 55 -3.54 23.37 10.98
N THR A 56 -2.98 23.35 12.18
CA THR A 56 -1.76 24.08 12.52
C THR A 56 -0.54 23.50 11.82
N GLU A 57 -0.50 22.17 11.70
CA GLU A 57 0.57 21.45 11.01
C GLU A 57 0.54 21.74 9.51
N PHE A 58 -0.64 21.69 8.89
CA PHE A 58 -0.83 21.97 7.46
C PHE A 58 -0.47 23.42 7.11
N GLU A 59 -0.94 24.38 7.90
CA GLU A 59 -0.65 25.80 7.67
C GLU A 59 0.84 26.11 7.81
N THR A 60 1.49 25.58 8.86
CA THR A 60 2.90 25.86 9.15
C THR A 60 3.85 25.14 8.19
N ASN A 61 3.62 23.86 7.94
CA ASN A 61 4.56 23.04 7.18
C ASN A 61 4.32 23.05 5.68
N ILE A 62 3.11 23.40 5.22
CA ILE A 62 2.74 23.38 3.80
C ILE A 62 2.44 24.79 3.31
N LEU A 63 1.37 25.43 3.79
CA LEU A 63 0.92 26.72 3.24
C LEU A 63 1.96 27.84 3.40
N ASN A 64 2.68 27.89 4.52
CA ASN A 64 3.72 28.90 4.75
C ASN A 64 4.99 28.70 3.91
N LYS A 65 5.25 27.48 3.43
CA LYS A 65 6.42 27.19 2.58
C LYS A 65 6.19 27.57 1.11
N ILE A 66 4.93 27.74 0.72
CA ILE A 66 4.55 28.06 -0.66
C ILE A 66 4.65 29.56 -0.88
N LYS A 67 5.50 29.96 -1.84
CA LYS A 67 5.77 31.37 -2.15
C LYS A 67 4.73 31.99 -3.08
N LYS A 68 4.12 31.21 -3.98
CA LYS A 68 3.16 31.70 -4.97
C LYS A 68 1.73 31.54 -4.47
N GLN A 69 0.93 32.60 -4.59
CA GLN A 69 -0.47 32.56 -4.17
C GLN A 69 -1.29 31.56 -5.00
N SER A 70 -1.04 31.46 -6.31
CA SER A 70 -1.69 30.49 -7.21
C SER A 70 -1.58 29.05 -6.73
N ASP A 71 -0.44 28.68 -6.16
CA ASP A 71 -0.16 27.32 -5.72
C ASP A 71 -0.85 27.04 -4.39
N LYS A 72 -1.02 28.07 -3.53
CA LYS A 72 -1.84 27.97 -2.31
C LYS A 72 -3.31 27.79 -2.65
N ASP A 73 -3.82 28.58 -3.59
CA ASP A 73 -5.21 28.52 -4.01
C ASP A 73 -5.52 27.15 -4.64
N PHE A 74 -4.59 26.61 -5.43
CA PHE A 74 -4.70 25.24 -5.95
C PHE A 74 -4.77 24.20 -4.82
N LEU A 75 -3.89 24.26 -3.82
CA LEU A 75 -3.96 23.32 -2.70
C LEU A 75 -5.27 23.44 -1.92
N LEU A 76 -5.77 24.65 -1.68
CA LEU A 76 -7.05 24.86 -1.02
C LEU A 76 -8.24 24.41 -1.87
N SER A 77 -8.08 24.26 -3.19
CA SER A 77 -9.08 23.62 -4.05
C SER A 77 -9.12 22.09 -3.92
N VAL A 78 -8.04 21.48 -3.42
CA VAL A 78 -7.89 20.03 -3.27
C VAL A 78 -8.06 19.59 -1.81
N TYR A 79 -7.76 20.45 -0.83
CA TYR A 79 -7.87 20.18 0.60
C TYR A 79 -8.98 21.04 1.22
N THR A 80 -9.93 20.38 1.89
CA THR A 80 -11.01 21.05 2.62
C THR A 80 -10.74 21.03 4.12
N LEU A 81 -10.96 22.16 4.78
CA LEU A 81 -10.91 22.27 6.24
C LEU A 81 -12.19 21.72 6.85
N ASP A 82 -12.07 20.74 7.75
CA ASP A 82 -13.14 20.39 8.68
C ASP A 82 -13.01 21.27 9.93
N GLU A 83 -13.93 22.21 10.10
CA GLU A 83 -13.93 23.14 11.23
C GLU A 83 -14.20 22.46 12.57
N ASN A 84 -14.92 21.33 12.58
CA ASN A 84 -15.25 20.60 13.81
C ASN A 84 -14.07 19.75 14.29
N ALA A 85 -13.34 19.14 13.35
CA ALA A 85 -12.18 18.31 13.64
C ALA A 85 -10.85 19.06 13.60
N HIS A 86 -10.85 20.36 13.27
CA HIS A 86 -9.64 21.18 13.06
C HIS A 86 -8.60 20.53 12.14
N THR A 87 -9.05 19.84 11.10
CA THR A 87 -8.20 19.00 10.27
C THR A 87 -8.43 19.31 8.79
N TYR A 88 -7.37 19.47 7.99
CA TYR A 88 -7.47 19.53 6.54
C TYR A 88 -7.49 18.12 5.97
N SER A 89 -8.52 17.82 5.19
CA SER A 89 -8.65 16.52 4.50
C SER A 89 -8.61 16.71 3.00
N ARG A 90 -7.89 15.83 2.29
CA ARG A 90 -7.87 15.82 0.82
C ARG A 90 -9.26 15.42 0.31
N LEU A 91 -9.79 16.17 -0.66
CA LEU A 91 -11.01 15.79 -1.38
C LEU A 91 -10.78 14.42 -2.04
N ASN A 92 -11.63 13.46 -1.67
CA ASN A 92 -11.69 12.18 -2.34
C ASN A 92 -12.40 12.41 -3.68
N ILE A 93 -11.63 12.54 -4.76
CA ILE A 93 -12.17 12.55 -6.10
C ILE A 93 -12.53 11.10 -6.40
N GLY A 94 -13.74 10.71 -6.03
CA GLY A 94 -14.32 9.40 -6.33
C GLY A 94 -14.60 9.20 -7.81
#